data_AF-A0A529P9W2-F1
#
_entry.id   AF-A0A529P9W2-F1
#
_cell.length_a   1.000
_cell.length_b   1.000
_cell.length_c   1.000
_cell.angle_alpha   90.00
_cell.angle_beta   90.00
_cell.angle_gamma   90.00
#
_symmetry.space_group_name_H-M   'P 1'
#
loop_
_entity.id
_entity.type
_entity.pdbx_description
1 polymer ?
#
loop_
_entity_poly.entity_id
_entity_poly.type
_entity_poly.pdbx_seq_one_letter_code
_entity_poly.pdbx_strand_id
1 'polypeptide(L)'
;RGLGAASDARSLRGKLAAKAIDADLGFLYAVWDDATDASRTHVYYRGTVGAPLSGDGHIRLVDIDRMADLKIADPAVRSMLARYARERTEDQFGVYVGNEVEGEVRPLAKAAPSAAIHSGHG
;
A
#
# COMPACT_ATOMS: atom_id res chain seq x y z
N ARG A 1 -15.58 4.31 -1.29
CA ARG A 1 -15.66 5.07 -2.56
C ARG A 1 -14.45 6.01 -2.60
N GLY A 2 -13.32 5.63 -3.21
CA GLY A 2 -12.09 6.44 -3.06
C GLY A 2 -10.96 6.16 -4.06
N LEU A 3 -10.96 5.00 -4.71
CA LEU A 3 -9.87 4.59 -5.62
C LEU A 3 -10.22 4.76 -7.12
N GLY A 4 -11.41 5.33 -7.39
CA GLY A 4 -12.02 5.46 -8.72
C GLY A 4 -12.38 4.12 -9.39
N ALA A 5 -12.63 4.15 -10.69
CA ALA A 5 -13.01 2.98 -11.49
C ALA A 5 -11.91 2.65 -12.52
N ALA A 6 -11.80 1.40 -12.95
CA ALA A 6 -10.81 0.99 -13.95
C ALA A 6 -10.96 1.75 -15.29
N SER A 7 -12.16 2.24 -15.61
CA SER A 7 -12.45 3.07 -16.77
C SER A 7 -12.00 4.53 -16.64
N ASP A 8 -11.66 5.00 -15.44
CA ASP A 8 -11.13 6.36 -15.23
C ASP A 8 -9.61 6.34 -15.16
N ALA A 9 -8.95 6.74 -16.25
CA ALA A 9 -7.50 6.75 -16.39
C ALA A 9 -6.76 7.62 -15.36
N ARG A 10 -7.44 8.59 -14.72
CA ARG A 10 -6.81 9.42 -13.66
C ARG A 10 -6.84 8.74 -12.30
N SER A 11 -7.75 7.79 -12.10
CA SER A 11 -7.88 7.06 -10.85
C SER A 11 -6.77 6.05 -10.63
N LEU A 12 -6.55 5.64 -9.39
CA LEU A 12 -5.57 4.60 -9.07
C LEU A 12 -5.91 3.28 -9.79
N ARG A 13 -7.19 2.89 -9.79
CA ARG A 13 -7.63 1.67 -10.49
C ARG A 13 -7.43 1.74 -12.00
N GLY A 14 -7.67 2.90 -12.63
CA GLY A 14 -7.40 3.07 -14.06
C GLY A 14 -5.91 3.03 -14.39
N LYS A 15 -5.05 3.63 -13.55
CA LYS A 15 -3.59 3.56 -13.72
C LYS A 15 -3.05 2.14 -13.61
N LEU A 16 -3.58 1.33 -12.68
CA LEU A 16 -3.23 -0.08 -12.55
C LEU A 16 -3.72 -0.90 -13.75
N ALA A 17 -4.96 -0.68 -14.19
CA ALA A 17 -5.53 -1.35 -15.36
C ALA A 17 -4.76 -1.05 -16.65
N ALA A 18 -4.32 0.20 -16.86
CA ALA A 18 -3.49 0.60 -18.01
C ALA A 18 -2.12 -0.11 -18.04
N LYS A 19 -1.67 -0.59 -16.89
CA LYS A 19 -0.44 -1.39 -16.72
C LYS A 19 -0.72 -2.89 -16.64
N ALA A 20 -1.97 -3.29 -16.82
CA ALA A 20 -2.45 -4.66 -16.65
C ALA A 20 -2.00 -5.27 -15.30
N ILE A 21 -2.02 -4.44 -14.26
CA ILE A 21 -1.86 -4.88 -12.87
C ILE A 21 -3.26 -5.14 -12.32
N ASP A 22 -3.57 -6.41 -12.09
CA ASP A 22 -4.74 -6.79 -11.29
C ASP A 22 -4.34 -6.83 -9.81
N ALA A 23 -4.83 -5.87 -9.03
CA ALA A 23 -4.48 -5.71 -7.62
C ALA A 23 -5.73 -5.68 -6.74
N ASP A 24 -5.70 -6.48 -5.68
CA ASP A 24 -6.62 -6.33 -4.55
C ASP A 24 -6.00 -5.35 -3.54
N LEU A 25 -6.49 -4.11 -3.60
CA LEU A 25 -6.03 -3.04 -2.71
C LEU A 25 -6.81 -3.14 -1.40
N GLY A 26 -6.08 -3.46 -0.32
CA GLY A 26 -6.60 -3.50 1.03
C GLY A 26 -6.65 -2.11 1.66
N PHE A 27 -5.93 -1.94 2.76
CA PHE A 27 -5.99 -0.73 3.57
C PHE A 27 -4.97 0.33 3.15
N LEU A 28 -5.27 1.56 3.55
CA LEU A 28 -4.38 2.70 3.45
C LEU A 28 -3.15 2.48 4.32
N TYR A 29 -1.96 2.51 3.72
CA TYR A 29 -0.69 2.23 4.39
C TYR A 29 -0.01 3.49 4.91
N ALA A 30 0.04 4.53 4.09
CA ALA A 30 0.68 5.78 4.43
C ALA A 30 -0.01 6.94 3.73
N VAL A 31 -0.13 8.05 4.45
CA VAL A 31 -0.53 9.35 3.92
C VAL A 31 0.42 10.39 4.45
N TRP A 32 0.93 11.22 3.57
CA TRP A 32 1.65 12.41 3.99
C TRP A 32 1.52 13.54 2.98
N ASP A 33 1.65 14.76 3.47
CA ASP A 33 1.75 15.93 2.60
C ASP A 33 3.21 16.15 2.20
N ASP A 34 3.42 16.55 0.94
CA ASP A 34 4.73 16.82 0.41
C ASP A 34 5.39 18.00 1.14
N ALA A 35 6.64 17.82 1.58
CA ALA A 35 7.36 18.84 2.33
C ALA A 35 7.63 20.11 1.50
N THR A 36 7.67 19.99 0.17
CA THR A 36 7.91 21.11 -0.76
C THR A 36 6.63 21.73 -1.29
N ASP A 37 5.51 21.02 -1.21
CA ASP A 37 4.20 21.46 -1.67
C ASP A 37 3.07 20.82 -0.85
N ALA A 38 2.63 21.51 0.20
CA ALA A 38 1.56 21.05 1.08
C ALA A 38 0.21 20.84 0.37
N SER A 39 0.04 21.30 -0.88
CA SER A 39 -1.16 21.00 -1.67
C SER A 39 -1.12 19.61 -2.31
N ARG A 40 0.05 18.96 -2.30
CA ARG A 40 0.28 17.62 -2.82
C ARG A 40 0.31 16.60 -1.68
N THR A 41 -0.76 15.81 -1.58
CA THR A 41 -0.82 14.66 -0.67
C THR A 41 -0.41 13.38 -1.37
N HIS A 42 0.51 12.65 -0.76
CA HIS A 42 0.89 11.31 -1.17
C HIS A 42 0.08 10.27 -0.39
N VAL A 43 -0.52 9.33 -1.12
CA VAL A 43 -1.43 8.31 -0.55
C VAL A 43 -1.02 6.93 -1.06
N TYR A 44 -0.63 6.05 -0.15
CA TYR A 44 -0.17 4.71 -0.45
C TYR A 44 -1.12 3.67 0.12
N TYR A 45 -1.49 2.70 -0.72
CA TYR A 45 -2.30 1.55 -0.31
C TYR A 45 -1.45 0.30 -0.33
N ARG A 46 -1.67 -0.57 0.65
CA ARG A 46 -1.17 -1.94 0.61
C ARG A 46 -2.19 -2.81 -0.11
N GLY A 47 -1.70 -3.74 -0.92
CA GLY A 47 -2.54 -4.71 -1.60
C GLY A 47 -1.78 -5.97 -1.96
N THR A 48 -2.49 -6.90 -2.58
CA THR A 48 -1.91 -8.07 -3.26
C THR A 48 -2.11 -7.90 -4.75
N VAL A 49 -1.25 -8.54 -5.55
CA VAL A 49 -1.38 -8.55 -7.01
C VAL A 49 -1.55 -9.98 -7.49
N GLY A 50 -2.45 -10.18 -8.46
CA GLY A 50 -2.56 -11.44 -9.18
C GLY A 50 -1.37 -11.60 -10.14
N ALA A 51 -0.81 -12.80 -10.22
CA ALA A 51 0.20 -13.15 -11.22
C ALA A 51 -0.46 -13.73 -12.49
N PRO A 52 0.11 -13.48 -13.69
CA PRO A 52 1.35 -12.75 -13.96
C PRO A 52 1.12 -11.25 -14.18
N LEU A 53 2.05 -10.41 -13.68
CA LEU A 53 2.12 -9.02 -14.10
C LEU A 53 2.58 -8.94 -15.55
N SER A 54 1.99 -8.03 -16.34
CA SER A 54 2.30 -7.90 -17.76
C SER A 54 3.79 -7.66 -18.02
N GLY A 55 4.35 -8.46 -18.92
CA GLY A 55 5.77 -8.50 -19.27
C GLY A 55 6.24 -7.35 -20.17
N ASP A 56 5.65 -6.16 -20.06
CA ASP A 56 6.07 -4.98 -20.84
C ASP A 56 7.47 -4.46 -20.43
N GLY A 57 8.09 -5.08 -19.43
CA GLY A 57 9.43 -4.76 -18.92
C GLY A 57 9.48 -3.54 -18.02
N HIS A 58 8.36 -2.83 -17.83
CA HIS A 58 8.29 -1.63 -17.01
C HIS A 58 7.97 -1.92 -15.54
N ILE A 59 7.56 -3.14 -15.22
CA ILE A 59 7.25 -3.59 -13.87
C ILE A 59 8.07 -4.81 -13.51
N ARG A 60 8.62 -4.82 -12.30
CA ARG A 60 9.29 -5.98 -11.72
C ARG A 60 8.77 -6.20 -10.31
N LEU A 61 8.56 -7.46 -9.97
CA LEU A 61 8.39 -7.87 -8.58
C LEU A 61 9.77 -7.85 -7.91
N VAL A 62 9.80 -7.35 -6.67
CA VAL A 62 11.01 -7.29 -5.86
C VAL A 62 10.69 -7.95 -4.53
N ASP A 63 11.56 -8.87 -4.11
CA ASP A 63 11.47 -9.48 -2.79
C ASP A 63 11.56 -8.41 -1.70
N ILE A 64 10.78 -8.57 -0.64
CA ILE A 64 10.72 -7.59 0.45
C ILE A 64 12.10 -7.34 1.07
N ASP A 65 12.91 -8.40 1.23
CA ASP A 65 14.26 -8.31 1.79
C ASP A 65 15.24 -7.55 0.89
N ARG A 66 14.90 -7.37 -0.39
CA ARG A 66 15.69 -6.62 -1.39
C ARG A 66 15.22 -5.18 -1.59
N MET A 67 14.18 -4.75 -0.88
CA MET A 67 13.64 -3.40 -1.02
C MET A 67 14.65 -2.32 -0.60
N ALA A 68 15.51 -2.61 0.37
CA ALA A 68 16.55 -1.69 0.83
C ALA A 68 17.63 -1.41 -0.24
N ASP A 69 17.83 -2.33 -1.18
CA ASP A 69 18.82 -2.20 -2.26
C ASP A 69 18.31 -1.37 -3.44
N LEU A 70 17.04 -0.99 -3.43
CA LEU A 70 16.44 -0.22 -4.51
C LEU A 70 16.94 1.22 -4.51
N LYS A 71 17.43 1.66 -5.68
CA LYS A 71 17.79 3.06 -5.95
C LYS A 71 16.53 3.90 -6.16
N ILE A 72 15.85 4.21 -5.05
CA ILE A 72 14.65 5.05 -5.04
C ILE A 72 15.09 6.50 -4.82
N ALA A 73 14.75 7.37 -5.77
CA ALA A 73 15.19 8.77 -5.77
C ALA A 73 14.60 9.56 -4.59
N ASP A 74 13.33 9.30 -4.28
CA ASP A 74 12.57 9.98 -3.23
C ASP A 74 12.93 9.42 -1.84
N PRO A 75 13.47 10.23 -0.91
CA PRO A 75 13.82 9.79 0.45
C PRO A 75 12.60 9.38 1.29
N ALA A 76 11.47 10.07 1.16
CA ALA A 76 10.23 9.74 1.87
C ALA A 76 9.72 8.36 1.46
N VAL A 77 9.73 8.08 0.15
CA VAL A 77 9.33 6.76 -0.38
C VAL A 77 10.30 5.67 0.09
N ARG A 78 11.60 5.96 0.13
CA ARG A 78 12.61 5.00 0.64
C ARG A 78 12.37 4.68 2.11
N SER A 79 12.13 5.69 2.94
CA SER A 79 11.82 5.53 4.37
C SER A 79 10.54 4.72 4.58
N MET A 80 9.48 5.03 3.82
CA MET A 80 8.22 4.29 3.84
C MET A 80 8.41 2.80 3.51
N LEU A 81 9.18 2.49 2.46
CA LEU A 81 9.41 1.09 2.05
C LEU A 81 10.30 0.33 3.04
N ALA A 82 11.27 0.99 3.66
CA ALA A 82 12.05 0.41 4.74
C ALA A 82 11.17 0.07 5.96
N ARG A 83 10.21 0.95 6.30
CA ARG A 83 9.21 0.66 7.33
C ARG A 83 8.33 -0.53 6.94
N TYR A 84 7.86 -0.57 5.69
CA TYR A 84 7.03 -1.67 5.19
C TYR A 84 7.73 -3.02 5.34
N ALA A 85 9.03 -3.09 5.00
CA ALA A 85 9.81 -4.32 5.15
C ALA A 85 9.90 -4.76 6.63
N ARG A 86 10.17 -3.83 7.55
CA ARG A 86 10.23 -4.12 9.00
C ARG A 86 8.87 -4.60 9.54
N GLU A 87 7.81 -3.87 9.27
CA GLU A 87 6.45 -4.19 9.74
C GLU A 87 5.94 -5.54 9.20
N ARG A 88 6.35 -5.90 7.98
CA ARG A 88 5.98 -7.18 7.36
C ARG A 88 6.63 -8.38 8.04
N THR A 89 7.83 -8.22 8.59
CA THR A 89 8.53 -9.24 9.39
C THR A 89 7.87 -9.43 10.75
N GLU A 90 7.31 -8.36 11.32
CA GLU A 90 6.67 -8.37 12.65
C GLU A 90 5.16 -8.68 12.59
N ASP A 91 4.56 -8.72 11.39
CA ASP A 91 3.12 -8.79 11.12
C ASP A 91 2.29 -7.73 11.87
N GLN A 92 2.90 -6.57 12.11
CA GLN A 92 2.29 -5.44 12.80
C GLN A 92 2.26 -4.22 11.89
N PHE A 93 1.07 -3.91 11.37
CA PHE A 93 0.86 -2.79 10.46
C PHE A 93 0.06 -1.68 11.11
N GLY A 94 0.51 -0.44 10.88
CA GLY A 94 -0.25 0.77 11.17
C GLY A 94 -0.28 1.71 9.97
N VAL A 95 -1.19 2.68 10.01
CA VAL A 95 -1.29 3.76 9.01
C VAL A 95 -0.39 4.90 9.44
N TYR A 96 0.58 5.26 8.62
CA TYR A 96 1.36 6.46 8.88
C TYR A 96 0.65 7.71 8.40
N VAL A 97 0.63 8.73 9.24
CA VAL A 97 0.07 10.06 8.95
C VAL A 97 1.07 11.13 9.37
N GLY A 98 1.43 12.03 8.47
CA GLY A 98 2.35 13.13 8.78
C GLY A 98 2.89 13.81 7.53
N ASN A 99 4.18 14.15 7.55
CA ASN A 99 4.97 14.62 6.41
C ASN A 99 6.21 13.70 6.23
N GLU A 100 7.13 14.08 5.34
CA GLU A 100 8.37 13.34 5.08
C GLU A 100 9.30 13.18 6.29
N VAL A 101 9.22 14.11 7.26
CA VAL A 101 10.17 14.23 8.38
C VAL A 101 9.51 13.86 9.72
N GLU A 102 8.24 14.21 9.91
CA GLU A 102 7.50 14.06 11.16
C GLU A 102 6.14 13.42 10.92
N GLY A 103 5.81 12.39 11.69
CA GLY A 103 4.51 11.72 11.59
C GLY A 103 4.33 10.62 12.62
N GLU A 104 3.11 10.12 12.70
CA GLU A 104 2.69 9.10 13.66
C GLU A 104 2.15 7.86 12.95
N VAL A 105 2.45 6.69 13.51
CA VAL A 105 1.86 5.42 13.06
C VAL A 105 0.62 5.14 13.91
N ARG A 106 -0.55 5.17 13.27
CA ARG A 106 -1.83 4.84 13.88
C ARG A 106 -2.10 3.33 13.72
N PRO A 107 -2.24 2.55 14.79
CA PRO A 107 -2.51 1.13 14.69
C PRO A 107 -3.79 0.87 13.89
N LEU A 108 -3.78 -0.14 13.01
CA LEU A 108 -5.01 -0.63 12.43
C LEU A 108 -5.79 -1.37 13.52
N ALA A 109 -7.08 -1.07 13.66
CA ALA A 109 -7.94 -1.82 14.57
C ALA A 109 -7.86 -3.31 14.19
N LYS A 110 -7.46 -4.16 15.15
CA LYS A 110 -7.43 -5.61 14.94
C LYS A 110 -8.85 -6.04 14.62
N ALA A 111 -9.06 -6.66 13.45
CA ALA A 111 -10.35 -7.26 13.14
C ALA A 111 -10.71 -8.22 14.28
N ALA A 112 -11.88 -8.02 14.90
CA ALA A 112 -12.38 -8.96 15.89
C ALA A 112 -12.43 -10.35 15.21
N PRO A 113 -11.96 -11.42 15.88
CA PRO A 113 -12.07 -12.76 15.31
C PRO A 113 -13.54 -13.00 14.95
N SER A 114 -13.78 -13.32 13.68
CA SER A 114 -15.11 -13.67 13.18
C SER A 114 -15.61 -14.81 14.06
N ALA A 115 -16.63 -14.54 14.87
CA ALA A 115 -17.22 -15.54 15.73
C ALA A 115 -17.68 -16.69 14.83
N ALA A 116 -17.04 -17.84 14.98
CA ALA A 116 -17.48 -19.06 14.33
C ALA A 116 -18.94 -19.27 14.72
N ILE A 117 -19.83 -19.06 13.75
CA ILE A 117 -21.23 -19.47 13.82
C ILE A 117 -21.22 -20.99 13.81
N HIS A 118 -21.03 -21.58 14.99
CA HIS A 118 -21.30 -22.98 15.23
C HIS A 118 -22.79 -23.18 15.07
N SER A 119 -23.15 -23.77 13.93
CA SER A 119 -24.47 -24.31 13.68
C SER A 119 -24.73 -25.40 14.72
N GLY A 120 -25.82 -25.27 15.48
CA GLY A 120 -26.23 -26.30 16.41
C GLY A 120 -27.64 -26.07 16.93
N HIS A 121 -28.42 -27.15 16.89
CA HIS A 121 -29.73 -27.39 17.49
C HIS A 121 -30.93 -27.01 16.61
N GLY A 122 -31.85 -27.91 16.29
CA GLY A 122 -32.06 -29.32 16.63
C GLY A 122 -33.36 -29.79 15.99
#